data_AF-A0A5N9GVP8-F1
#
_entry.id   AF-A0A5N9GVP8-F1
#
_cell.length_a   1.000
_cell.length_b   1.000
_cell.length_c   1.000
_cell.angle_alpha   90.00
_cell.angle_beta   90.00
_cell.angle_gamma   90.00
#
_symmetry.space_group_name_H-M   'P 1'
#
loop_
_entity.id
_entity.type
_entity.pdbx_description
1 polymer ?
#
loop_
_entity_poly.entity_id
_entity_poly.type
_entity_poly.pdbx_seq_one_letter_code
_entity_poly.pdbx_strand_id
1 'polypeptide(L)'
;MDALGLHLILELKECRPDLLDDMEFVQQTLLNAAEATGATIIGKTFHKFAPQGVTGVVAIAESHVCIHTWPEYGYAAADIFTCGENFSPHAAAALIAEAFECKDPHFQEVTRGILTQTAKTEA
;
A
#
# COMPACT_ATOMS: atom_id res chain seq x y z
N MET A 1 -2.89 16.88 -11.99
CA MET A 1 -2.43 17.18 -10.61
C MET A 1 -0.97 17.64 -10.71
N ASP A 2 -0.53 18.75 -10.10
CA ASP A 2 0.87 19.23 -10.22
C ASP A 2 1.82 18.46 -9.28
N ALA A 3 1.78 17.13 -9.34
CA ALA A 3 2.58 16.24 -8.51
C ALA A 3 2.90 14.94 -9.25
N LEU A 4 4.05 14.35 -8.94
CA LEU A 4 4.50 13.08 -9.55
C LEU A 4 3.68 11.87 -9.08
N GLY A 5 3.09 11.92 -7.88
CA GLY A 5 2.24 10.85 -7.38
C GLY A 5 1.54 11.14 -6.06
N LEU A 6 0.74 10.17 -5.62
CA LEU A 6 -0.02 10.19 -4.38
C LEU A 6 0.42 9.01 -3.52
N HIS A 7 0.71 9.28 -2.24
CA HIS A 7 1.10 8.27 -1.27
C HIS A 7 0.06 8.21 -0.16
N LEU A 8 -0.63 7.08 -0.03
CA LEU A 8 -1.48 6.79 1.11
C LEU A 8 -0.67 6.04 2.17
N ILE A 9 -0.74 6.54 3.40
CA ILE A 9 -0.24 5.88 4.60
C ILE A 9 -1.45 5.38 5.38
N LEU A 10 -1.53 4.08 5.61
CA LEU A 10 -2.67 3.40 6.20
C LEU A 10 -2.29 2.87 7.59
N GLU A 11 -3.13 3.21 8.56
CA GLU A 11 -3.14 2.65 9.90
C GLU A 11 -4.37 1.73 10.00
N LEU A 12 -4.16 0.42 9.98
CA LEU A 12 -5.25 -0.57 10.01
C LEU A 12 -5.32 -1.21 11.40
N LYS A 13 -6.38 -0.89 12.16
CA LYS A 13 -6.56 -1.38 13.53
C LYS A 13 -7.76 -2.30 13.65
N GLU A 14 -7.76 -3.12 14.70
CA GLU A 14 -8.79 -4.12 14.95
C GLU A 14 -8.96 -5.10 13.77
N CYS A 15 -7.87 -5.38 13.07
CA CYS A 15 -7.81 -6.37 12.01
C CYS A 15 -7.85 -7.78 12.60
N ARG A 16 -8.26 -8.74 11.78
CA ARG A 16 -8.33 -10.15 12.15
C ARG A 16 -6.92 -10.75 12.29
N PRO A 17 -6.48 -11.18 13.50
CA PRO A 17 -5.09 -11.57 13.75
C PRO A 17 -4.58 -12.77 12.93
N ASP A 18 -5.42 -13.76 12.65
CA ASP A 18 -5.02 -14.93 11.85
C ASP A 18 -4.67 -14.54 10.40
N LEU A 19 -5.37 -13.55 9.83
CA LEU A 19 -5.06 -13.03 8.50
C LEU A 19 -3.76 -12.22 8.47
N LEU A 20 -3.47 -11.49 9.56
CA LEU A 20 -2.24 -10.72 9.71
C LEU A 20 -0.98 -11.59 9.79
N ASP A 21 -1.11 -12.84 10.27
CA ASP A 21 0.00 -13.78 10.38
C ASP A 21 0.11 -14.76 9.19
N ASP A 22 -0.85 -14.76 8.26
CA ASP A 22 -0.81 -15.60 7.07
C ASP A 22 -0.06 -14.90 5.94
N MET A 23 1.19 -15.31 5.70
CA MET A 23 2.05 -14.72 4.67
C MET A 23 1.48 -14.90 3.26
N GLU A 24 0.83 -16.04 2.97
CA GLU A 24 0.26 -16.28 1.64
C GLU A 24 -0.94 -15.37 1.42
N PHE A 25 -1.81 -15.25 2.44
CA PHE A 25 -2.92 -14.31 2.42
C PHE A 25 -2.45 -12.86 2.23
N VAL A 26 -1.49 -12.41 3.05
CA VAL A 26 -0.92 -11.04 2.96
C VAL A 26 -0.35 -10.79 1.56
N GLN A 27 0.35 -11.77 0.98
CA GLN A 27 0.87 -11.66 -0.37
C GLN A 27 -0.24 -11.47 -1.41
N GLN A 28 -1.28 -12.30 -1.37
CA GLN A 28 -2.37 -12.19 -2.34
C GLN A 28 -3.14 -10.88 -2.19
N THR A 29 -3.36 -10.42 -0.95
CA THR A 29 -4.01 -9.13 -0.68
C THR A 29 -3.26 -7.97 -1.31
N LEU A 30 -1.93 -7.91 -1.17
CA LEU A 30 -1.13 -6.83 -1.76
C LEU A 30 -1.06 -6.90 -3.28
N LEU A 31 -1.01 -8.11 -3.87
CA LEU A 31 -1.02 -8.28 -5.32
C LEU A 31 -2.36 -7.86 -5.93
N ASN A 32 -3.47 -8.32 -5.34
CA ASN A 32 -4.82 -7.93 -5.76
C ASN A 32 -5.02 -6.42 -5.63
N ALA A 33 -4.54 -5.82 -4.54
CA ALA A 33 -4.59 -4.37 -4.35
C ALA A 33 -3.77 -3.61 -5.40
N ALA A 34 -2.60 -4.10 -5.81
CA ALA A 34 -1.79 -3.50 -6.87
C ALA A 34 -2.39 -3.73 -8.29
N GLU A 35 -3.05 -4.87 -8.53
CA GLU A 35 -3.71 -5.16 -9.80
C GLU A 35 -4.99 -4.37 -9.99
N ALA A 36 -5.82 -4.24 -8.95
CA ALA A 36 -7.08 -3.46 -8.94
C ALA A 36 -6.88 -1.98 -9.30
N THR A 37 -5.63 -1.58 -9.27
CA THR A 37 -5.14 -0.23 -9.32
C THR A 37 -4.47 0.04 -10.67
N GLY A 38 -4.29 -1.00 -11.50
CA GLY A 38 -3.69 -0.91 -12.82
C GLY A 38 -2.17 -0.79 -12.78
N ALA A 39 -1.55 -1.05 -11.63
CA ALA A 39 -0.11 -0.98 -11.48
C ALA A 39 0.57 -2.09 -12.28
N THR A 40 1.69 -1.77 -12.93
CA THR A 40 2.58 -2.81 -13.46
C THR A 40 3.48 -3.31 -12.34
N ILE A 41 3.28 -4.56 -11.91
CA ILE A 41 4.12 -5.20 -10.89
C ILE A 41 5.49 -5.55 -11.49
N ILE A 42 6.55 -5.08 -10.83
CA ILE A 42 7.95 -5.31 -11.22
C ILE A 42 8.59 -6.42 -10.39
N GLY A 43 8.19 -6.54 -9.12
CA GLY A 43 8.73 -7.55 -8.22
C GLY A 43 8.01 -7.56 -6.89
N LYS A 44 8.29 -8.59 -6.09
CA LYS A 44 7.70 -8.76 -4.76
C LYS A 44 8.66 -9.44 -3.80
N THR A 45 8.60 -9.08 -2.54
CA THR A 45 9.33 -9.74 -1.45
C THR A 45 8.46 -9.80 -0.20
N PHE A 46 8.48 -10.94 0.47
CA PHE A 46 7.69 -11.20 1.68
C PHE A 46 8.54 -11.94 2.69
N HIS A 47 8.34 -11.63 3.97
CA HIS A 47 9.00 -12.29 5.08
C HIS A 47 8.01 -12.48 6.23
N LYS A 48 7.85 -13.73 6.67
CA LYS A 48 7.15 -14.06 7.91
C LYS A 48 8.15 -14.14 9.06
N PHE A 49 7.88 -13.40 10.13
CA PHE A 49 8.70 -13.39 11.33
C PHE A 49 8.29 -14.51 12.30
N ALA A 50 9.17 -14.78 13.27
CA ALA A 50 8.87 -15.63 14.42
C ALA A 50 8.79 -14.74 15.68
N PRO A 51 7.78 -14.93 16.55
CA PRO A 51 6.75 -15.97 16.50
C PRO A 51 5.63 -15.72 15.49
N GLN A 52 5.43 -14.47 15.05
CA GLN A 52 4.34 -14.08 14.16
C GLN A 52 4.64 -12.74 13.46
N GLY A 53 3.79 -12.37 12.50
CA GLY A 53 3.85 -11.11 11.76
C GLY A 53 4.52 -11.25 10.41
N VAL A 54 4.17 -10.36 9.49
CA VAL A 54 4.58 -10.39 8.09
C VAL A 54 5.00 -9.00 7.65
N THR A 55 6.11 -8.93 6.91
CA THR A 55 6.45 -7.78 6.08
C THR A 55 6.33 -8.17 4.62
N GLY A 56 5.67 -7.33 3.83
CA GLY A 56 5.47 -7.51 2.40
C GLY A 56 5.73 -6.23 1.64
N VAL A 57 6.41 -6.33 0.51
CA VAL A 57 6.62 -5.21 -0.43
C VAL A 57 6.38 -5.71 -1.84
N VAL A 58 5.49 -5.03 -2.55
CA VAL A 58 5.26 -5.18 -3.99
C VAL A 58 5.80 -3.92 -4.67
N ALA A 59 6.87 -4.09 -5.43
CA ALA A 59 7.41 -3.02 -6.27
C ALA A 59 6.55 -2.91 -7.53
N ILE A 60 6.06 -1.72 -7.80
CA ILE A 60 5.32 -1.38 -9.03
C ILE A 60 6.13 -0.35 -9.82
N ALA A 61 5.79 -0.13 -11.09
CA ALA A 61 6.50 0.85 -11.92
C ALA A 61 6.58 2.22 -11.21
N GLU A 62 7.80 2.63 -10.88
CA GLU A 62 8.16 3.92 -10.26
C GLU A 62 7.65 4.14 -8.81
N SER A 63 7.10 3.12 -8.13
CA SER A 63 6.53 3.27 -6.78
C SER A 63 6.34 1.91 -6.05
N HIS A 64 5.44 1.79 -5.05
CA HIS A 64 5.30 0.56 -4.26
C HIS A 64 3.97 0.42 -3.50
N VAL A 65 3.64 -0.82 -3.15
CA VAL A 65 2.67 -1.17 -2.11
C VAL A 65 3.37 -2.00 -1.04
N CYS A 66 3.35 -1.61 0.22
CA CYS A 66 3.93 -2.39 1.31
C CYS A 66 3.05 -2.50 2.54
N ILE A 67 3.36 -3.49 3.38
CA ILE A 67 2.67 -3.77 4.63
C ILE A 67 3.62 -4.34 5.68
N HIS A 68 3.37 -3.98 6.93
CA HIS A 68 3.96 -4.56 8.13
C HIS A 68 2.84 -4.92 9.10
N THR A 69 2.79 -6.16 9.57
CA THR A 69 1.72 -6.65 10.45
C THR A 69 2.22 -6.98 11.85
N TRP A 70 1.37 -6.69 12.85
CA TRP A 70 1.53 -7.07 14.25
C TRP A 70 0.26 -7.79 14.72
N PRO A 71 0.14 -9.11 14.51
CA PRO A 71 -1.04 -9.89 14.86
C PRO A 71 -1.46 -9.77 16.34
N GLU A 72 -0.49 -9.64 17.25
CA GLU A 72 -0.72 -9.49 18.71
C GLU A 72 -1.50 -8.23 19.07
N TYR A 73 -1.50 -7.23 18.20
CA TYR A 73 -2.21 -5.97 18.37
C TYR A 73 -3.41 -5.84 17.42
N GLY A 74 -3.65 -6.84 16.56
CA GLY A 74 -4.65 -6.73 15.50
C GLY A 74 -4.36 -5.53 14.59
N TYR A 75 -3.08 -5.26 14.32
CA TYR A 75 -2.63 -4.04 13.65
C TYR A 75 -1.81 -4.33 12.39
N ALA A 76 -1.97 -3.49 11.38
CA ALA A 76 -1.06 -3.39 10.25
C ALA A 76 -0.81 -1.93 9.85
N ALA A 77 0.44 -1.63 9.53
CA ALA A 77 0.83 -0.42 8.83
C ALA A 77 1.00 -0.75 7.35
N ALA A 78 0.36 -0.01 6.45
CA ALA A 78 0.50 -0.21 5.02
C ALA A 78 0.72 1.11 4.28
N ASP A 79 1.39 1.05 3.15
CA ASP A 79 1.71 2.20 2.31
C ASP A 79 1.33 1.87 0.86
N ILE A 80 0.62 2.78 0.21
CA ILE A 80 0.26 2.69 -1.21
C ILE A 80 0.77 3.95 -1.88
N PHE A 81 1.94 3.87 -2.50
CA PHE A 81 2.53 4.95 -3.27
C PHE A 81 2.42 4.66 -4.76
N THR A 82 1.85 5.59 -5.52
CA THR A 82 1.46 5.37 -6.91
C THR A 82 1.66 6.64 -7.73
N CYS A 83 2.02 6.48 -9.01
CA CYS A 83 2.24 7.58 -9.95
C CYS A 83 1.21 7.52 -11.09
N GLY A 84 0.77 8.69 -11.60
CA GLY A 84 -0.16 8.80 -12.73
C GLY A 84 -1.61 9.12 -12.36
N GLU A 85 -2.39 9.59 -13.35
CA GLU A 85 -3.73 10.17 -13.13
C GLU A 85 -4.89 9.15 -13.23
N ASN A 86 -4.66 7.96 -13.78
CA ASN A 86 -5.71 6.94 -14.00
C ASN A 86 -5.87 5.94 -12.84
N PHE A 87 -5.38 6.30 -11.66
CA PHE A 87 -5.14 5.37 -10.57
C PHE A 87 -5.90 5.81 -9.32
N SER A 88 -6.55 4.86 -8.62
CA SER A 88 -7.25 5.12 -7.36
C SER A 88 -6.56 4.42 -6.18
N PRO A 89 -5.65 5.12 -5.46
CA PRO A 89 -5.00 4.54 -4.27
C PRO A 89 -6.02 4.20 -3.18
N HIS A 90 -7.11 4.97 -3.09
CA HIS A 90 -8.19 4.76 -2.15
C HIS A 90 -8.94 3.44 -2.38
N ALA A 91 -9.09 3.02 -3.64
CA ALA A 91 -9.70 1.73 -3.94
C ALA A 91 -8.81 0.57 -3.45
N ALA A 92 -7.49 0.65 -3.69
CA ALA A 92 -6.54 -0.31 -3.13
C ALA A 92 -6.55 -0.30 -1.59
N ALA A 93 -6.60 0.89 -0.97
CA ALA A 93 -6.67 1.00 0.48
C ALA A 93 -7.93 0.33 1.07
N ALA A 94 -9.08 0.54 0.43
CA ALA A 94 -10.33 -0.09 0.83
C ALA A 94 -10.27 -1.62 0.69
N LEU A 95 -9.71 -2.14 -0.41
CA LEU A 95 -9.54 -3.58 -0.63
C LEU A 95 -8.64 -4.22 0.43
N ILE A 96 -7.53 -3.55 0.79
CA ILE A 96 -6.64 -4.03 1.84
C ILE A 96 -7.38 -4.04 3.20
N ALA A 97 -8.06 -2.95 3.55
CA ALA A 97 -8.80 -2.85 4.80
C ALA A 97 -9.91 -3.91 4.91
N GLU A 98 -10.67 -4.13 3.83
CA GLU A 98 -11.72 -5.15 3.76
C GLU A 98 -11.15 -6.57 3.88
N ALA A 99 -10.05 -6.86 3.18
CA ALA A 99 -9.40 -8.16 3.22
C ALA A 99 -8.93 -8.53 4.64
N PHE A 100 -8.38 -7.57 5.39
CA PHE A 100 -7.95 -7.81 6.78
C PHE A 100 -9.08 -7.76 7.81
N GLU A 101 -10.34 -7.64 7.38
CA GLU A 101 -11.51 -7.43 8.24
C GLU A 101 -11.29 -6.28 9.24
N CYS A 102 -10.61 -5.21 8.79
CA CYS A 102 -10.26 -4.05 9.60
C CYS A 102 -11.53 -3.29 10.03
N LYS A 103 -11.61 -2.92 11.31
CA LYS A 103 -12.77 -2.19 11.86
C LYS A 103 -12.50 -0.71 12.10
N ASP A 104 -11.23 -0.33 12.25
CA ASP A 104 -10.80 1.06 12.46
C ASP A 104 -9.66 1.42 11.50
N PRO A 105 -9.94 1.60 10.20
CA PRO A 105 -8.95 2.06 9.23
C PRO A 105 -8.79 3.58 9.29
N HIS A 106 -7.55 4.06 9.29
CA HIS A 106 -7.22 5.48 9.14
C HIS A 106 -6.23 5.68 7.98
N PHE A 107 -6.50 6.68 7.14
CA PHE A 107 -5.72 6.96 5.93
C PHE A 107 -5.20 8.39 5.96
N GLN A 108 -3.90 8.55 5.69
CA GLN A 108 -3.27 9.84 5.49
C GLN A 108 -2.74 9.95 4.06
N GLU A 109 -3.10 11.03 3.39
CA GLU A 109 -2.60 11.34 2.05
C GLU A 109 -1.34 12.20 2.11
N VAL A 110 -0.36 11.87 1.27
CA VAL A 110 0.83 12.67 1.04
C VAL A 110 1.05 12.81 -0.46
N THR A 111 0.94 14.04 -0.95
CA THR A 111 1.31 14.38 -2.32
C THR A 111 2.83 14.29 -2.49
N ARG A 112 3.29 13.56 -3.50
CA ARG A 112 4.72 13.31 -3.76
C ARG A 112 5.18 14.03 -5.01
N GLY A 113 6.33 14.70 -4.92
CA GLY A 113 6.95 15.37 -6.06
C GLY A 113 6.12 16.54 -6.59
N ILE A 114 5.78 17.49 -5.71
CA ILE A 114 5.09 18.73 -6.10
C ILE A 114 5.93 19.46 -7.13
N LEU A 115 5.41 19.61 -8.34
CA LEU A 115 6.08 20.29 -9.43
C LEU A 115 5.72 21.77 -9.35
N THR A 116 6.53 22.57 -8.66
CA THR A 116 6.51 24.03 -8.87
C THR A 116 6.89 24.30 -10.32
N GLN A 117 6.08 25.06 -11.07
CA GLN A 117 6.43 25.50 -12.43
C GLN A 117 7.86 26.05 -12.47
N THR A 118 8.82 25.25 -12.91
CA THR A 118 10.16 25.70 -13.27
C THR A 118 10.79 24.67 -14.20
N ALA A 119 10.24 24.61 -15.40
CA ALA A 119 11.01 24.34 -16.61
C ALA A 119 10.30 24.98 -17.80
N LYS A 120 10.31 26.32 -17.84
CA LYS A 120 10.46 26.97 -19.14
C LYS A 120 11.87 26.61 -19.60
N THR A 121 12.00 25.56 -20.39
CA THR A 121 13.17 25.43 -21.25
C THR A 121 12.85 26.28 -22.47
N GLU A 122 13.35 27.51 -22.46
CA GLU A 122 13.54 28.27 -23.69
C GLU A 122 14.60 27.53 -24.52
N ALA A 123 14.18 27.06 -25.70
CA ALA A 123 15.02 26.90 -26.89
C ALA A 123 14.12 26.94 -28.12
#